data_AF-B5KMV3-F1
#
_entry.id   AF-B5KMV3-F1
#
_cell.length_a   1.000
_cell.length_b   1.000
_cell.length_c   1.000
_cell.angle_alpha   90.00
_cell.angle_beta   90.00
_cell.angle_gamma   90.00
#
_symmetry.space_group_name_H-M   'P 1'
#
loop_
_entity.id
_entity.type
_entity.pdbx_description
1 polymer ?
#
loop_
_entity_poly.entity_id
_entity_poly.type
_entity_poly.pdbx_seq_one_letter_code
_entity_poly.pdbx_strand_id
1 'polypeptide(L)'
;HDKHHNTYVTNLNAAIEKYPELGEKTVEELISDMSAIPEDIRTAVRNNGGGHANHSFFWEILAPNAGGAPTGAIKEAIDTTFGSFDKLKEEFKTAATGRF
;
A
#
# COMPACT_ATOMS: atom_id res chain seq x y z
N HIS A 1 2.93 6.34 11.90
CA HIS A 1 4.30 6.53 11.42
C HIS A 1 5.32 5.87 12.37
N ASP A 2 5.71 6.48 13.49
CA ASP A 2 6.90 6.07 14.27
C ASP A 2 6.85 4.68 14.94
N LYS A 3 5.66 4.14 15.18
CA LYS A 3 5.48 2.81 15.81
C LYS A 3 5.09 1.74 14.80
N HIS A 4 3.83 1.72 14.38
CA HIS A 4 3.30 0.67 13.50
C HIS A 4 4.07 0.53 12.18
N HIS A 5 4.32 1.64 11.48
CA HIS A 5 5.06 1.59 10.22
C HIS A 5 6.50 1.13 10.45
N ASN A 6 7.17 1.66 11.49
CA ASN A 6 8.52 1.27 11.85
C ASN A 6 8.64 -0.23 12.20
N THR A 7 7.63 -0.81 12.85
CA THR A 7 7.60 -2.25 13.14
C THR A 7 7.61 -3.09 11.85
N TYR A 8 6.82 -2.70 10.84
CA TYR A 8 6.85 -3.39 9.55
C TYR A 8 8.21 -3.29 8.87
N VAL A 9 8.82 -2.10 8.83
CA VAL A 9 10.16 -1.90 8.27
C VAL A 9 11.21 -2.75 8.99
N THR A 10 11.21 -2.72 10.33
CA THR A 10 12.16 -3.47 11.15
C THR A 10 12.04 -4.98 10.91
N ASN A 11 10.82 -5.51 10.90
CA ASN A 11 10.58 -6.93 10.69
C ASN A 11 10.87 -7.38 9.25
N LEU A 12 10.61 -6.53 8.25
CA LEU A 12 10.95 -6.82 6.87
C LEU A 12 12.47 -6.94 6.71
N ASN A 13 13.24 -5.97 7.23
CA ASN A 13 14.69 -5.99 7.17
C ASN A 13 15.27 -7.25 7.83
N ALA A 14 14.75 -7.64 8.99
CA ALA A 14 15.16 -8.88 9.66
C ALA A 14 14.80 -10.15 8.86
N ALA A 15 13.68 -10.15 8.13
CA ALA A 15 13.28 -11.30 7.31
C ALA A 15 14.20 -11.50 6.09
N ILE A 16 14.60 -10.40 5.44
CA ILE A 16 15.41 -10.46 4.21
C ILE A 16 16.92 -10.54 4.48
N GLU A 17 17.37 -10.40 5.73
CA GLU A 17 18.80 -10.43 6.10
C GLU A 17 19.52 -11.72 5.63
N LYS A 18 18.79 -12.84 5.58
CA LYS A 18 19.32 -14.13 5.11
C LYS A 18 19.48 -14.22 3.58
N TYR A 19 18.89 -13.28 2.85
CA TYR A 19 18.81 -13.24 1.39
C TYR A 19 19.23 -11.85 0.89
N PRO A 20 20.55 -11.54 0.90
CA PRO A 20 21.06 -10.20 0.59
C PRO A 20 20.58 -9.62 -0.75
N GLU A 21 20.36 -10.48 -1.75
CA GLU A 21 19.82 -10.10 -3.06
C GLU A 21 18.40 -9.51 -3.00
N LEU A 22 17.62 -9.84 -1.96
CA LEU A 22 16.32 -9.24 -1.72
C LEU A 22 16.45 -7.83 -1.11
N GLY A 23 17.57 -7.52 -0.46
CA GLY A 23 17.86 -6.19 0.07
C GLY A 23 18.19 -5.14 -0.98
N GLU A 24 18.45 -5.56 -2.23
CA GLU A 24 18.68 -4.66 -3.38
C GLU A 24 17.38 -4.23 -4.07
N LYS A 25 16.25 -4.88 -3.74
CA LYS A 25 14.94 -4.63 -4.34
C LYS A 25 14.17 -3.55 -3.58
N THR A 26 13.30 -2.83 -4.28
CA THR A 26 12.31 -1.98 -3.61
C THR A 26 11.24 -2.84 -2.94
N VAL A 27 10.47 -2.25 -2.02
CA VAL A 27 9.37 -2.97 -1.36
C VAL A 27 8.29 -3.39 -2.37
N GLU A 28 8.03 -2.57 -3.40
CA GLU A 28 7.10 -2.87 -4.50
C GLU A 28 7.57 -4.10 -5.29
N GLU A 29 8.85 -4.16 -5.63
CA GLU A 29 9.43 -5.31 -6.33
C GLU A 29 9.31 -6.58 -5.47
N LEU A 30 9.58 -6.49 -4.17
CA LEU A 30 9.43 -7.61 -3.25
C LEU A 30 7.97 -8.11 -3.18
N ILE A 31 6.99 -7.21 -3.12
CA ILE A 31 5.57 -7.59 -2.97
C ILE A 31 4.86 -7.93 -4.30
N SER A 32 5.49 -7.63 -5.44
CA SER A 32 4.92 -7.85 -6.78
C SER A 32 4.88 -9.32 -7.20
N ASP A 33 5.81 -10.14 -6.71
CA ASP A 33 5.89 -11.58 -7.01
C ASP A 33 6.27 -12.39 -5.77
N MET A 34 5.25 -12.87 -5.05
CA MET A 34 5.44 -13.72 -3.88
C MET A 34 6.01 -15.10 -4.20
N SER A 35 5.92 -15.56 -5.44
CA SER A 35 6.48 -16.86 -5.83
C SER A 35 8.01 -16.84 -5.90
N ALA A 36 8.59 -15.66 -6.19
CA ALA A 36 10.03 -15.42 -6.16
C ALA A 36 10.61 -15.28 -4.75
N ILE A 37 9.76 -15.18 -3.71
CA ILE A 37 10.22 -15.08 -2.32
C ILE A 37 10.40 -16.50 -1.74
N PRO A 38 11.55 -16.81 -1.12
CA PRO A 38 11.81 -18.08 -0.46
C PRO A 38 10.71 -18.44 0.55
N GLU A 39 10.30 -19.71 0.55
CA GLU A 39 9.14 -20.19 1.32
C GLU A 39 9.24 -19.86 2.81
N ASP A 40 10.44 -19.98 3.39
CA ASP A 40 10.69 -19.79 4.82
C ASP A 40 10.48 -18.35 5.29
N ILE A 41 10.56 -17.37 4.39
CA ILE A 41 10.34 -15.94 4.69
C ILE A 41 9.13 -15.33 3.98
N ARG A 42 8.48 -16.04 3.05
CA ARG A 42 7.40 -15.50 2.20
C ARG A 42 6.29 -14.84 2.99
N THR A 43 5.85 -15.47 4.09
CA THR A 43 4.80 -14.88 4.94
C THR A 43 5.27 -13.61 5.65
N ALA A 44 6.53 -13.57 6.10
CA ALA A 44 7.10 -12.39 6.75
C ALA A 44 7.26 -11.23 5.75
N VAL A 45 7.73 -11.49 4.53
CA VAL A 45 7.82 -10.50 3.45
C VAL A 45 6.44 -10.02 3.03
N ARG A 46 5.46 -10.91 2.83
CA ARG A 46 4.07 -10.52 2.50
C ARG A 46 3.50 -9.56 3.55
N ASN A 47 3.57 -9.94 4.82
CA ASN A 47 2.91 -9.20 5.89
C ASN A 47 3.64 -7.88 6.21
N ASN A 48 4.96 -7.90 6.31
CA ASN A 48 5.74 -6.72 6.69
C ASN A 48 6.10 -5.85 5.48
N GLY A 49 6.41 -6.45 4.32
CA GLY A 49 6.55 -5.73 3.05
C GLY A 49 5.25 -5.07 2.63
N GLY A 50 4.13 -5.80 2.68
CA GLY A 50 2.81 -5.21 2.45
C GLY A 50 2.49 -4.11 3.47
N GLY A 51 2.81 -4.32 4.74
CA GLY A 51 2.66 -3.29 5.78
C GLY A 51 3.46 -2.03 5.49
N HIS A 52 4.72 -2.16 5.08
CA HIS A 52 5.60 -1.05 4.73
C HIS A 52 5.11 -0.30 3.47
N ALA A 53 4.80 -1.02 2.39
CA ALA A 53 4.30 -0.42 1.14
C ALA A 53 2.99 0.33 1.37
N ASN A 54 2.02 -0.30 2.04
CA ASN A 54 0.71 0.30 2.31
C ASN A 54 0.82 1.58 3.14
N HIS A 55 1.68 1.59 4.17
CA HIS A 55 1.87 2.78 5.01
C HIS A 55 2.65 3.88 4.30
N SER A 56 3.68 3.54 3.53
CA SER A 56 4.44 4.54 2.74
C SER A 56 3.51 5.26 1.78
N PHE A 57 2.71 4.52 1.01
CA PHE A 57 1.67 5.08 0.15
C PHE A 57 0.64 5.92 0.93
N PHE A 58 0.14 5.43 2.07
CA PHE A 58 -0.86 6.13 2.86
C PHE A 58 -0.41 7.53 3.31
N TRP A 59 0.86 7.70 3.67
CA TRP A 59 1.36 9.01 4.08
C TRP A 59 1.57 9.97 2.90
N GLU A 60 1.92 9.45 1.72
CA GLU A 60 2.11 10.26 0.50
C GLU A 60 0.80 10.83 -0.06
N ILE A 61 -0.31 10.10 0.11
CA ILE A 61 -1.63 10.54 -0.41
C ILE A 61 -2.39 11.48 0.53
N LEU A 62 -1.78 11.88 1.65
CA LEU A 62 -2.37 12.79 2.62
C LEU A 62 -1.56 14.09 2.69
N ALA A 63 -2.26 15.23 2.75
CA ALA A 63 -1.61 16.53 2.90
C ALA A 63 -2.48 17.48 3.74
N PRO A 64 -1.88 18.37 4.54
CA PRO A 64 -2.62 19.37 5.30
C PRO A 64 -3.31 20.33 4.32
N ASN A 65 -4.56 20.68 4.63
CA ASN A 65 -5.38 21.60 3.82
C ASN A 65 -5.56 21.18 2.35
N ALA A 66 -5.34 19.90 2.03
CA ALA A 66 -5.68 19.30 0.75
C ALA A 66 -7.13 18.77 0.76
N GLY A 67 -7.54 18.19 -0.37
CA GLY A 67 -8.90 17.67 -0.58
C GLY A 67 -9.70 18.54 -1.56
N GLY A 68 -11.01 18.38 -1.55
CA GLY A 68 -11.90 18.91 -2.60
C GLY A 68 -12.22 17.88 -3.68
N ALA A 69 -12.77 18.34 -4.80
CA ALA A 69 -13.07 17.47 -5.94
C ALA A 69 -11.78 17.14 -6.72
N PRO A 70 -11.67 15.91 -7.28
CA PRO A 70 -10.55 15.55 -8.14
C PRO A 70 -10.52 16.47 -9.38
N THR A 71 -9.33 16.65 -9.96
CA THR A 71 -9.11 17.46 -11.15
C THR A 71 -8.30 16.68 -12.20
N GLY A 72 -8.31 17.12 -13.45
CA GLY A 72 -7.55 16.49 -14.53
C GLY A 72 -8.03 15.08 -14.89
N ALA A 73 -7.12 14.27 -15.43
CA ALA A 73 -7.42 12.94 -15.96
C ALA A 73 -8.05 11.98 -14.92
N ILE A 74 -7.69 12.11 -13.64
CA ILE A 74 -8.29 11.28 -12.59
C ILE A 74 -9.77 11.63 -12.36
N LYS A 75 -10.17 12.89 -12.52
CA LYS A 75 -11.59 13.28 -12.45
C LYS A 75 -12.36 12.62 -13.58
N GLU A 76 -11.84 12.67 -14.81
CA GLU A 76 -12.48 12.08 -15.98
C GLU A 76 -12.62 10.56 -15.86
N ALA A 77 -11.58 9.89 -15.36
CA ALA A 77 -11.63 8.46 -15.07
C ALA A 77 -12.70 8.13 -14.01
N ILE A 78 -12.77 8.92 -12.93
CA ILE A 78 -13.77 8.74 -11.88
C ILE A 78 -15.19 8.91 -12.43
N ASP A 79 -15.44 9.97 -13.19
CA ASP A 79 -16.76 10.22 -13.76
C ASP A 79 -17.14 9.13 -14.78
N THR A 80 -16.19 8.62 -15.56
CA THR A 80 -16.42 7.53 -16.53
C THR A 80 -16.74 6.21 -15.84
N THR A 81 -16.02 5.86 -14.77
CA THR A 81 -16.15 4.55 -14.11
C THR A 81 -17.29 4.52 -13.08
N PHE A 82 -17.43 5.58 -12.28
CA PHE A 82 -18.35 5.64 -11.14
C PHE A 82 -19.54 6.58 -11.39
N GLY A 83 -19.57 7.28 -12.52
CA GLY A 83 -20.62 8.25 -12.86
C GLY A 83 -20.47 9.61 -12.18
N SER A 84 -19.90 9.67 -10.97
CA SER A 84 -19.51 10.91 -10.30
C SER A 84 -18.55 10.67 -9.14
N PHE A 85 -17.86 11.73 -8.71
CA PHE A 85 -17.04 11.69 -7.49
C PHE A 85 -17.83 11.35 -6.22
N ASP A 86 -19.09 11.81 -6.10
CA ASP A 86 -19.93 11.48 -4.95
C ASP A 86 -20.29 9.99 -4.92
N LYS A 87 -20.50 9.38 -6.10
CA LYS A 87 -20.73 7.93 -6.20
C LYS A 87 -19.48 7.13 -5.82
N LEU A 88 -18.29 7.54 -6.29
CA LEU A 88 -17.03 6.96 -5.81
C LEU A 88 -16.92 7.05 -4.28
N LYS A 89 -17.22 8.19 -3.67
CA LYS A 89 -17.12 8.35 -2.20
C LYS A 89 -18.07 7.41 -1.46
N GLU A 90 -19.29 7.22 -1.97
CA GLU A 90 -20.28 6.29 -1.41
C GLU A 90 -19.78 4.85 -1.46
N GLU A 91 -19.35 4.40 -2.64
CA GLU A 91 -18.85 3.02 -2.85
C GLU A 91 -17.56 2.75 -2.08
N PHE A 92 -16.60 3.68 -2.11
CA PHE A 92 -15.35 3.56 -1.39
C PHE A 92 -15.57 3.49 0.12
N LYS A 93 -16.43 4.36 0.68
CA LYS A 93 -16.79 4.31 2.10
C LYS A 93 -17.42 2.97 2.46
N THR A 94 -18.35 2.48 1.64
CA THR A 94 -19.01 1.19 1.85
C THR A 94 -17.99 0.05 1.92
N ALA A 95 -17.09 -0.02 0.93
CA ALA A 95 -16.02 -1.02 0.89
C ALA A 95 -15.08 -0.93 2.10
N ALA A 96 -14.69 0.28 2.50
CA ALA A 96 -13.81 0.50 3.65
C ALA A 96 -14.47 0.06 4.97
N THR A 97 -15.76 0.38 5.17
CA THR A 97 -16.48 0.00 6.39
C THR A 97 -16.95 -1.46 6.42
N GLY A 98 -17.04 -2.11 5.26
CA GLY A 98 -17.48 -3.50 5.13
C GLY A 98 -16.36 -4.53 5.19
N ARG A 99 -15.09 -4.12 5.32
CA ARG A 99 -13.95 -5.03 5.43
C ARG A 99 -13.91 -5.69 6.82
N PHE A 100 -14.22 -6.98 6.88
CA PHE A 100 -14.00 -7.86 8.03
C PHE A 100 -12.96 -8.93 7.70
#